data_AF-A0A382E6J3-F1
#
_entry.id   AF-A0A382E6J3-F1
#
_cell.length_a   1.000
_cell.length_b   1.000
_cell.length_c   1.000
_cell.angle_alpha   90.00
_cell.angle_beta   90.00
_cell.angle_gamma   90.00
#
_symmetry.space_group_name_H-M   'P 1'
#
loop_
_entity.id
_entity.type
_entity.pdbx_description
1 polymer ?
#
loop_
_entity_poly.entity_id
_entity_poly.type
_entity_poly.pdbx_seq_one_letter_code
_entity_poly.pdbx_strand_id
1 'polypeptide(L)'
;MKNSLSKSAPVISENMRSPEKVMCLSRMGSSFQTRLSFMRSLTRRISREKWKFEKLRFDLDENGYGISIFALHVPKRTYSLIVFTNYIDPEMRTDRVVAEVWDATFNLFDGIPSEKDIKRLADNTPKQEAGRFSPSELVLARANKSLRLFEHVVTSLSEGRQPDMDLLASVGYLMRTTAVYGSGKFG
;
A
#
# COMPACT_ATOMS: atom_id res chain seq x y z
N MET A 1 -44.91 -27.85 27.51
CA MET A 1 -43.55 -27.35 27.84
C MET A 1 -42.72 -28.57 28.23
N LYS A 2 -41.69 -29.02 27.52
CA LYS A 2 -40.60 -28.33 26.81
C LYS A 2 -40.44 -28.88 25.38
N ASN A 3 -40.29 -27.97 24.43
CA ASN A 3 -40.03 -28.25 23.01
C ASN A 3 -38.73 -29.06 22.86
N SER A 4 -38.82 -30.19 22.17
CA SER A 4 -37.64 -30.85 21.60
C SER A 4 -37.10 -29.95 20.49
N LEU A 5 -35.91 -29.40 20.67
CA LEU A 5 -35.18 -28.74 19.60
C LEU A 5 -34.97 -29.76 18.47
N SER A 6 -35.62 -29.53 17.33
CA SER A 6 -35.35 -30.26 16.10
C SER A 6 -33.87 -30.09 15.76
N LYS A 7 -33.10 -31.17 15.77
CA LYS A 7 -31.76 -31.19 15.16
C LYS A 7 -31.95 -30.76 13.71
N SER A 8 -31.46 -29.57 13.35
CA SER A 8 -31.38 -29.17 11.96
C SER A 8 -30.56 -30.23 11.23
N ALA A 9 -31.17 -30.87 10.23
CA ALA A 9 -30.46 -31.76 9.34
C ALA A 9 -29.26 -30.99 8.76
N PRO A 10 -28.05 -31.58 8.73
CA PRO A 10 -26.95 -30.93 8.06
C PRO A 10 -27.37 -30.83 6.59
N VAL A 11 -27.45 -29.62 6.05
CA VAL A 11 -27.64 -29.41 4.62
C VAL A 11 -26.35 -29.86 3.94
N ILE A 12 -26.18 -31.18 3.80
CA ILE A 12 -25.16 -31.77 2.96
C ILE A 12 -25.78 -31.80 1.57
N SER A 13 -25.58 -30.73 0.85
CA SER A 13 -25.77 -30.64 -0.59
C SER A 13 -25.10 -31.84 -1.26
N GLU A 14 -25.88 -32.79 -1.76
CA GLU A 14 -25.43 -34.04 -2.39
C GLU A 14 -24.44 -33.84 -3.56
N ASN A 15 -24.28 -32.61 -4.04
CA ASN A 15 -23.37 -32.23 -5.12
C ASN A 15 -22.14 -31.41 -4.70
N MET A 16 -21.88 -31.24 -3.39
CA MET A 16 -20.68 -30.55 -2.93
C MET A 16 -19.55 -31.52 -2.63
N ARG A 17 -18.32 -31.08 -2.91
CA ARG A 17 -17.11 -31.85 -2.59
C ARG A 17 -16.92 -31.89 -1.08
N SER A 18 -16.44 -33.03 -0.56
CA SER A 18 -16.23 -33.21 0.87
C SER A 18 -15.19 -32.21 1.43
N PRO A 19 -15.28 -31.82 2.72
CA PRO A 19 -14.34 -30.90 3.35
C PRO A 19 -12.88 -31.29 3.18
N GLU A 20 -12.55 -32.58 3.27
CA GLU A 20 -11.19 -33.11 3.11
C GLU A 20 -10.60 -32.79 1.72
N LYS A 21 -11.47 -32.63 0.72
CA LYS A 21 -11.10 -32.32 -0.67
C LYS A 21 -11.01 -30.82 -0.95
N VAL A 22 -11.68 -29.96 -0.17
CA VAL A 22 -11.74 -28.50 -0.41
C VAL A 22 -11.03 -27.66 0.64
N MET A 23 -10.97 -28.12 1.89
CA MET A 23 -10.33 -27.47 3.04
C MET A 23 -8.87 -27.91 3.23
N CYS A 24 -8.14 -28.16 2.15
CA CYS A 24 -6.71 -28.48 2.24
C CYS A 24 -5.84 -27.23 2.04
N LEU A 25 -4.71 -27.17 2.74
CA LEU A 25 -3.81 -26.00 2.73
C LEU A 25 -3.33 -25.65 1.31
N SER A 26 -3.07 -26.64 0.46
CA SER A 26 -2.68 -26.42 -0.94
C SER A 26 -3.75 -25.69 -1.74
N ARG A 27 -5.04 -25.98 -1.50
CA ARG A 27 -6.17 -25.32 -2.17
C ARG A 27 -6.51 -23.97 -1.55
N MET A 28 -6.57 -23.90 -0.22
CA MET A 28 -6.85 -22.65 0.48
C MET A 28 -5.74 -21.63 0.24
N GLY A 29 -4.48 -22.06 0.26
CA GLY A 29 -3.32 -21.23 -0.10
C GLY A 29 -3.28 -20.83 -1.57
N SER A 30 -3.85 -21.64 -2.46
CA SER A 30 -4.03 -21.32 -3.89
C SER A 30 -5.32 -20.56 -4.21
N SER A 31 -6.19 -20.31 -3.23
CA SER A 31 -7.46 -19.59 -3.42
C SER A 31 -7.21 -18.09 -3.55
N PHE A 32 -6.57 -17.71 -4.66
CA PHE A 32 -6.36 -16.32 -5.06
C PHE A 32 -7.26 -15.92 -6.24
N GLN A 33 -7.70 -14.66 -6.17
CA GLN A 33 -8.50 -13.89 -7.12
C GLN A 33 -9.61 -14.61 -7.91
N THR A 34 -10.76 -14.82 -7.27
CA THR A 34 -12.02 -15.07 -8.00
C THR A 34 -12.47 -13.80 -8.76
N ARG A 35 -13.52 -13.89 -9.59
CA ARG A 35 -14.12 -12.70 -10.24
C ARG A 35 -14.60 -11.64 -9.23
N LEU A 36 -14.90 -12.05 -8.00
CA LEU A 36 -15.27 -11.19 -6.87
C LEU A 36 -14.07 -10.52 -6.19
N SER A 37 -12.85 -10.81 -6.62
CA SER A 37 -11.66 -10.13 -6.12
C SER A 37 -11.75 -8.63 -6.38
N PHE A 38 -11.66 -7.85 -5.30
CA PHE A 38 -11.60 -6.39 -5.36
C PHE A 38 -10.54 -5.92 -6.36
N MET A 39 -9.32 -6.48 -6.30
CA MET A 39 -8.22 -6.12 -7.19
C MET A 39 -8.56 -6.34 -8.66
N ARG A 40 -9.11 -7.49 -9.03
CA ARG A 40 -9.50 -7.74 -10.44
C ARG A 40 -10.59 -6.80 -10.90
N SER A 41 -11.58 -6.54 -10.05
CA SER A 41 -12.68 -5.61 -10.37
C SER A 41 -12.16 -4.18 -10.51
N LEU A 42 -11.24 -3.75 -9.66
CA LEU A 42 -10.59 -2.45 -9.74
C LEU A 42 -9.74 -2.30 -11.00
N THR A 43 -8.85 -3.25 -11.31
CA THR A 43 -8.01 -3.19 -12.53
C THR A 43 -8.85 -3.15 -13.81
N ARG A 44 -9.90 -3.97 -13.90
CA ARG A 44 -10.83 -3.90 -15.05
C ARG A 44 -11.53 -2.55 -15.14
N ARG A 45 -11.91 -1.97 -14.00
CA ARG A 45 -12.53 -0.65 -13.93
C ARG A 45 -11.57 0.43 -14.40
N ILE A 46 -10.32 0.44 -13.90
CA ILE A 46 -9.24 1.35 -14.31
C ILE A 46 -9.08 1.32 -15.84
N SER A 47 -8.99 0.12 -16.42
CA SER A 47 -8.83 -0.06 -17.87
C SER A 47 -10.03 0.44 -18.66
N ARG A 48 -11.25 0.04 -18.28
CA ARG A 48 -12.50 0.44 -18.96
C ARG A 48 -12.74 1.94 -18.91
N GLU A 49 -12.48 2.55 -17.76
CA GLU A 49 -12.71 3.98 -17.52
C GLU A 49 -11.51 4.85 -17.94
N LYS A 50 -10.42 4.23 -18.42
CA LYS A 50 -9.20 4.90 -18.90
C LYS A 50 -8.70 5.95 -17.91
N TRP A 51 -8.59 5.57 -16.64
CA TRP A 51 -8.13 6.48 -15.59
C TRP A 51 -6.76 7.06 -15.97
N LYS A 52 -6.57 8.35 -15.70
CA LYS A 52 -5.34 9.06 -16.05
C LYS A 52 -4.50 9.32 -14.81
N PHE A 53 -3.21 9.09 -14.93
CA PHE A 53 -2.23 9.42 -13.90
C PHE A 53 -1.47 10.66 -14.34
N GLU A 54 -1.33 11.61 -13.42
CA GLU A 54 -0.61 12.87 -13.63
C GLU A 54 0.40 13.06 -12.48
N LYS A 55 1.61 13.50 -12.81
CA LYS A 55 2.59 13.92 -11.81
C LYS A 55 2.43 15.42 -11.60
N LEU A 56 1.79 15.81 -10.51
CA LEU A 56 1.52 17.22 -10.19
C LEU A 56 2.74 17.93 -9.63
N ARG A 57 3.54 17.23 -8.82
CA ARG A 57 4.71 17.79 -8.13
C ARG A 57 5.79 16.74 -7.96
N PHE A 58 7.04 17.15 -8.11
CA PHE A 58 8.19 16.26 -7.97
C PHE A 58 9.39 17.08 -7.49
N ASP A 59 9.31 17.47 -6.23
CA ASP A 59 10.27 18.36 -5.58
C ASP A 59 11.13 17.52 -4.65
N LEU A 60 12.05 16.79 -5.27
CA LEU A 60 13.06 16.00 -4.57
C LEU A 60 14.42 16.65 -4.75
N ASP A 61 15.24 16.61 -3.70
CA ASP A 61 16.65 16.98 -3.78
C ASP A 61 17.47 15.92 -4.54
N GLU A 62 18.78 16.18 -4.68
CA GLU A 62 19.74 15.28 -5.34
C GLU A 62 19.83 13.89 -4.69
N ASN A 63 19.46 13.78 -3.42
CA ASN A 63 19.45 12.54 -2.65
C ASN A 63 18.08 11.84 -2.68
N GLY A 64 17.11 12.42 -3.38
CA GLY A 64 15.75 11.89 -3.52
C GLY A 64 14.86 12.14 -2.31
N TYR A 65 15.15 13.15 -1.48
CA TYR A 65 14.32 13.56 -0.35
C TYR A 65 13.48 14.78 -0.69
N GLY A 66 12.25 14.82 -0.16
CA GLY A 66 11.30 15.88 -0.42
C GLY A 66 9.89 15.37 -0.67
N ILE A 67 9.15 16.07 -1.52
CA ILE A 67 7.71 15.88 -1.72
C ILE A 67 7.42 15.53 -3.18
N SER A 68 6.62 14.49 -3.39
CA SER A 68 6.07 14.15 -4.71
C SER A 68 4.56 13.95 -4.63
N ILE A 69 3.83 14.42 -5.65
CA ILE A 69 2.38 14.33 -5.69
C ILE A 69 1.96 13.77 -7.04
N PHE A 70 1.20 12.66 -6.99
CA PHE A 70 0.65 12.00 -8.16
C PHE A 70 -0.87 12.03 -8.09
N ALA A 71 -1.52 12.63 -9.09
CA ALA A 71 -2.96 12.61 -9.22
C ALA A 71 -3.43 11.42 -10.06
N LEU A 72 -4.56 10.86 -9.64
CA LEU A 72 -5.32 9.84 -10.32
C LEU A 72 -6.70 10.41 -10.66
N HIS A 73 -6.91 10.72 -11.93
CA HIS A 73 -8.19 11.21 -12.43
C HIS A 73 -9.09 10.04 -12.79
N VAL A 74 -10.20 9.93 -12.06
CA VAL A 74 -11.30 9.02 -12.34
C VAL A 74 -12.49 9.81 -12.89
N PRO A 75 -13.50 9.19 -13.50
CA PRO A 75 -14.54 9.93 -14.23
C PRO A 75 -15.31 11.01 -13.46
N LYS A 76 -15.37 10.92 -12.13
CA LYS A 76 -16.12 11.86 -11.27
C LYS A 76 -15.28 12.53 -10.18
N ARG A 77 -14.03 12.13 -9.99
CA ARG A 77 -13.18 12.54 -8.86
C ARG A 77 -11.71 12.50 -9.24
N THR A 78 -10.89 13.18 -8.46
CA THR A 78 -9.43 13.06 -8.52
C THR A 78 -8.97 12.63 -7.15
N TYR A 79 -8.05 11.68 -7.08
CA TYR A 79 -7.35 11.33 -5.86
C TYR A 79 -5.88 11.69 -6.01
N SER A 80 -5.23 12.16 -4.96
CA SER A 80 -3.80 12.47 -4.99
C SER A 80 -3.05 11.59 -4.01
N LEU A 81 -2.00 10.91 -4.48
CA LEU A 81 -1.02 10.30 -3.61
C LEU A 81 0.07 11.32 -3.31
N ILE A 82 0.11 11.77 -2.06
CA ILE A 82 1.16 12.66 -1.55
C ILE A 82 2.22 11.79 -0.90
N VAL A 83 3.47 11.98 -1.31
CA VAL A 83 4.62 11.20 -0.88
C VAL A 83 5.61 12.13 -0.22
N PHE A 84 5.98 11.82 1.02
CA PHE A 84 7.05 12.48 1.76
C PHE A 84 8.20 11.50 1.90
N THR A 85 9.39 11.92 1.51
CA THR A 85 10.63 11.16 1.63
C THR A 85 11.63 11.99 2.42
N ASN A 86 12.29 11.37 3.40
CA ASN A 86 13.21 12.09 4.28
C ASN A 86 14.47 11.28 4.53
N TYR A 87 15.55 12.00 4.84
CA TYR A 87 16.75 11.40 5.37
C TYR A 87 16.45 10.75 6.72
N ILE A 88 17.08 9.61 6.96
CA ILE A 88 17.09 8.94 8.26
C ILE A 88 18.53 8.55 8.53
N ASP A 89 19.01 9.01 9.67
CA ASP A 89 20.33 8.64 10.17
C ASP A 89 20.44 7.11 10.28
N PRO A 90 21.54 6.49 9.81
CA PRO A 90 21.75 5.05 9.94
C PRO A 90 21.46 4.49 11.34
N GLU A 91 21.76 5.22 12.40
CA GLU A 91 21.54 4.77 13.78
C GLU A 91 20.05 4.70 14.17
N MET A 92 19.22 5.52 13.52
CA MET A 92 17.76 5.56 13.73
C MET A 92 17.03 4.49 12.91
N ARG A 93 17.73 3.81 11.99
CA ARG A 93 17.13 2.76 11.15
C ARG A 93 16.99 1.47 11.94
N THR A 94 15.78 1.23 12.43
CA THR A 94 15.43 -0.03 13.09
C THR A 94 14.58 -0.90 12.18
N ASP A 95 14.89 -2.21 12.09
CA ASP A 95 14.10 -3.18 11.31
C ASP A 95 12.81 -3.61 12.03
N ARG A 96 12.45 -2.94 13.14
CA ARG A 96 11.32 -3.34 13.98
C ARG A 96 10.06 -2.54 13.64
N VAL A 97 8.91 -3.18 13.88
CA VAL A 97 7.56 -2.60 13.74
C VAL A 97 7.36 -1.33 14.59
N VAL A 98 8.24 -1.11 15.59
CA VAL A 98 8.24 0.02 16.54
C VAL A 98 9.14 1.17 16.07
N ALA A 99 9.61 1.17 14.82
CA ALA A 99 10.34 2.31 14.28
C ALA A 99 9.50 3.60 14.39
N GLU A 100 10.14 4.71 14.75
CA GLU A 100 9.49 6.03 14.86
C GLU A 100 9.64 6.86 13.57
N VAL A 101 10.50 6.40 12.66
CA VAL A 101 10.84 7.07 11.40
C VAL A 101 10.81 6.06 10.25
N TRP A 102 10.41 6.53 9.07
CA TRP A 102 10.31 5.72 7.84
C TRP A 102 10.88 6.46 6.64
N ASP A 103 11.50 5.73 5.72
CA ASP A 103 12.13 6.34 4.52
C ASP A 103 11.11 7.13 3.69
N ALA A 104 9.87 6.63 3.63
CA ALA A 104 8.77 7.31 2.99
C ALA A 104 7.47 7.16 3.78
N THR A 105 6.69 8.23 3.79
CA THR A 105 5.31 8.22 4.28
C THR A 105 4.38 8.76 3.20
N PHE A 106 3.15 8.26 3.22
CA PHE A 106 2.20 8.45 2.13
C PHE A 106 0.84 8.86 2.68
N ASN A 107 0.15 9.71 1.92
CA ASN A 107 -1.23 10.03 2.14
C ASN A 107 -2.03 9.92 0.83
N LEU A 108 -3.10 9.12 0.83
CA LEU A 108 -4.08 9.12 -0.26
C LEU A 108 -5.16 10.15 0.04
N PHE A 109 -5.16 11.24 -0.71
CA PHE A 109 -6.01 12.40 -0.53
C PHE A 109 -7.19 12.39 -1.53
N ASP A 110 -8.41 12.70 -1.07
CA ASP A 110 -9.59 12.94 -1.92
C ASP A 110 -9.56 14.36 -2.48
N GLY A 111 -9.13 14.50 -3.73
CA GLY A 111 -8.96 15.76 -4.44
C GLY A 111 -7.53 16.04 -4.88
N ILE A 112 -7.29 17.31 -5.22
CA ILE A 112 -5.95 17.88 -5.45
C ILE A 112 -5.62 18.71 -4.19
N PRO A 113 -4.52 18.42 -3.48
CA PRO A 113 -4.20 19.12 -2.24
C PRO A 113 -3.76 20.57 -2.52
N SER A 114 -4.20 21.50 -1.68
CA SER A 114 -3.67 22.86 -1.71
C SER A 114 -2.28 22.93 -1.06
N GLU A 115 -1.53 24.01 -1.26
CA GLU A 115 -0.25 24.21 -0.55
C GLU A 115 -0.42 24.23 0.98
N LYS A 116 -1.59 24.67 1.47
CA LYS A 116 -1.91 24.60 2.90
C LYS A 116 -2.05 23.15 3.38
N ASP A 117 -2.68 22.29 2.56
CA ASP A 117 -2.79 20.86 2.86
C ASP A 117 -1.43 20.19 2.81
N ILE A 118 -0.62 20.47 1.79
CA ILE A 118 0.72 19.91 1.64
C ILE A 118 1.58 20.25 2.85
N LYS A 119 1.61 21.53 3.26
CA LYS A 119 2.37 21.97 4.44
C LYS A 119 1.90 21.26 5.71
N ARG A 120 0.58 21.23 5.96
CA ARG A 120 0.00 20.53 7.11
C ARG A 120 0.36 19.06 7.10
N LEU A 121 0.28 18.40 5.94
CA LEU A 121 0.53 16.97 5.80
C LEU A 121 2.02 16.63 5.89
N ALA A 122 2.92 17.53 5.49
CA ALA A 122 4.36 17.38 5.72
C ALA A 122 4.67 17.27 7.22
N ASP A 123 3.98 18.06 8.06
CA ASP A 123 4.17 18.06 9.52
C ASP A 123 3.47 16.91 10.25
N ASN A 124 2.52 16.22 9.60
CA ASN A 124 1.63 15.24 10.25
C ASN A 124 1.77 13.82 9.71
N THR A 125 1.93 13.64 8.39
CA THR A 125 2.02 12.30 7.78
C THR A 125 3.23 11.50 8.29
N PRO A 126 4.43 12.09 8.48
CA PRO A 126 5.56 11.37 9.07
C PRO A 126 5.30 10.88 10.50
N LYS A 127 4.44 11.56 11.26
CA LYS A 127 4.09 11.20 12.64
C LYS A 127 3.13 10.02 12.75
N GLN A 128 2.51 9.60 11.64
CA GLN A 128 1.59 8.46 11.56
C GLN A 128 0.50 8.53 12.65
N GLU A 129 0.47 7.57 13.58
CA GLU A 129 -0.46 7.53 14.70
C GLU A 129 -0.51 8.81 15.54
N ALA A 130 0.61 9.55 15.64
CA ALA A 130 0.67 10.80 16.40
C ALA A 130 0.28 12.03 15.57
N GLY A 131 0.06 11.89 14.27
CA GLY A 131 -0.35 12.96 13.35
C GLY A 131 -1.82 13.38 13.51
N ARG A 132 -2.21 14.46 12.84
CA ARG A 132 -3.59 14.94 12.75
C ARG A 132 -4.02 15.04 11.30
N PHE A 133 -5.17 14.45 11.00
CA PHE A 133 -5.71 14.32 9.66
C PHE A 133 -7.14 14.83 9.62
N SER A 134 -7.61 15.05 8.41
CA SER A 134 -8.93 15.51 8.04
C SER A 134 -9.60 14.43 7.19
N PRO A 135 -10.93 14.50 6.98
CA PRO A 135 -11.65 13.50 6.19
C PRO A 135 -11.17 13.34 4.74
N SER A 136 -10.45 14.33 4.20
CA SER A 136 -9.86 14.25 2.86
C SER A 136 -8.69 13.27 2.77
N GLU A 137 -8.03 12.94 3.88
CA GLU A 137 -6.95 11.96 3.92
C GLU A 137 -7.53 10.56 4.14
N LEU A 138 -7.68 9.77 3.08
CA LEU A 138 -8.39 8.47 3.08
C LEU A 138 -7.54 7.31 3.60
N VAL A 139 -6.25 7.32 3.27
CA VAL A 139 -5.32 6.25 3.61
C VAL A 139 -3.97 6.84 3.98
N LEU A 140 -3.36 6.29 5.01
CA LEU A 140 -1.98 6.56 5.38
C LEU A 140 -1.15 5.30 5.15
N ALA A 141 0.06 5.48 4.64
CA ALA A 141 1.00 4.39 4.57
C ALA A 141 2.40 4.86 4.93
N ARG A 142 3.28 3.89 5.16
CA ARG A 142 4.69 4.11 5.44
C ARG A 142 5.52 2.96 4.91
N ALA A 143 6.73 3.26 4.44
CA ALA A 143 7.60 2.28 3.81
C ALA A 143 9.07 2.54 4.12
N ASN A 144 9.84 1.46 4.15
CA ASN A 144 11.29 1.49 4.31
C ASN A 144 11.98 0.91 3.07
N LYS A 145 13.16 1.43 2.76
CA LYS A 145 14.01 0.91 1.69
C LYS A 145 14.54 -0.47 2.07
N SER A 146 14.61 -1.36 1.09
CA SER A 146 15.44 -2.57 1.18
C SER A 146 16.89 -2.14 0.98
N LEU A 147 17.56 -1.69 2.05
CA LEU A 147 18.86 -0.98 1.95
C LEU A 147 19.84 -1.63 0.99
N ARG A 148 20.15 -2.92 1.22
CA ARG A 148 21.08 -3.68 0.38
C ARG A 148 20.68 -3.71 -1.10
N LEU A 149 19.40 -3.97 -1.40
CA LEU A 149 18.94 -4.05 -2.79
C LEU A 149 18.85 -2.67 -3.44
N PHE A 150 18.41 -1.68 -2.66
CA PHE A 150 18.27 -0.30 -3.12
C PHE A 150 19.64 0.28 -3.49
N GLU A 151 20.64 0.13 -2.63
CA GLU A 151 22.02 0.56 -2.89
C GLU A 151 22.61 -0.14 -4.12
N HIS A 152 22.41 -1.45 -4.25
CA HIS A 152 22.86 -2.20 -5.43
C HIS A 152 22.26 -1.65 -6.73
N VAL A 153 20.95 -1.36 -6.74
CA VAL A 153 20.26 -0.84 -7.93
C VAL A 153 20.73 0.57 -8.25
N VAL A 154 20.80 1.47 -7.26
CA VAL A 154 21.26 2.84 -7.46
C VAL A 154 22.68 2.85 -8.00
N THR A 155 23.60 2.11 -7.37
CA THR A 155 25.02 2.04 -7.77
C THR A 155 25.16 1.48 -9.19
N SER A 156 24.47 0.37 -9.50
CA SER A 156 24.53 -0.23 -10.83
C SER A 156 24.07 0.75 -11.90
N LEU A 157 22.92 1.40 -11.70
CA LEU A 157 22.35 2.32 -12.67
C LEU A 157 23.17 3.61 -12.80
N SER A 158 23.74 4.13 -11.70
CA SER A 158 24.63 5.31 -11.76
C SER A 158 25.90 5.05 -12.57
N GLU A 159 26.34 3.79 -12.64
CA GLU A 159 27.48 3.35 -13.45
C GLU A 159 27.06 2.93 -14.88
N GLY A 160 25.78 3.08 -15.25
CA GLY A 160 25.27 2.67 -16.56
C GLY A 160 25.13 1.16 -16.76
N ARG A 161 25.18 0.37 -15.67
CA ARG A 161 25.05 -1.09 -15.68
C ARG A 161 23.65 -1.51 -15.24
N GLN A 162 23.16 -2.62 -15.77
CA GLN A 162 21.92 -3.22 -15.28
C GLN A 162 22.16 -3.90 -13.92
N PRO A 163 21.25 -3.75 -12.94
CA PRO A 163 21.35 -4.48 -11.68
C PRO A 163 21.21 -6.00 -11.89
N ASP A 164 21.84 -6.79 -11.02
CA ASP A 164 21.65 -8.24 -10.93
C ASP A 164 20.15 -8.60 -10.79
N MET A 165 19.64 -9.31 -11.79
CA MET A 165 18.24 -9.74 -11.90
C MET A 165 17.88 -10.87 -10.92
N ASP A 166 18.82 -11.76 -10.60
CA ASP A 166 18.59 -12.84 -9.64
C ASP A 166 18.48 -12.27 -8.23
N LEU A 167 19.31 -11.27 -7.91
CA LEU A 167 19.21 -10.54 -6.65
C LEU A 167 17.87 -9.78 -6.55
N LEU A 168 17.46 -9.08 -7.62
CA LEU A 168 16.15 -8.41 -7.68
C LEU A 168 15.00 -9.40 -7.47
N ALA A 169 15.03 -10.55 -8.13
CA ALA A 169 13.99 -11.58 -8.01
C ALA A 169 13.95 -12.23 -6.62
N SER A 170 15.11 -12.42 -5.98
CA SER A 170 15.20 -13.03 -4.65
C SER A 170 14.58 -12.17 -3.54
N VAL A 171 14.61 -10.84 -3.68
CA VAL A 171 14.07 -9.89 -2.70
C VAL A 171 12.66 -9.42 -3.08
N GLY A 172 12.42 -9.12 -4.35
CA GLY A 172 11.09 -8.79 -4.89
C GLY A 172 10.56 -7.39 -4.59
N TYR A 173 11.31 -6.53 -3.90
CA TYR A 173 10.92 -5.13 -3.63
C TYR A 173 12.12 -4.20 -3.37
N LEU A 174 12.04 -2.95 -3.83
CA LEU A 174 13.01 -1.89 -3.49
C LEU A 174 12.61 -1.13 -2.22
N MET A 175 11.30 -1.01 -1.97
CA MET A 175 10.73 -0.47 -0.76
C MET A 175 9.62 -1.39 -0.29
N ARG A 176 9.57 -1.63 1.03
CA ARG A 176 8.53 -2.44 1.66
C ARG A 176 7.63 -1.54 2.47
N THR A 177 6.35 -1.56 2.16
CA THR A 177 5.33 -0.94 3.00
C THR A 177 5.24 -1.71 4.32
N THR A 178 5.44 -1.02 5.44
CA THR A 178 5.33 -1.63 6.77
C THR A 178 3.92 -1.47 7.35
N ALA A 179 3.16 -0.50 6.84
CA ALA A 179 1.74 -0.38 7.14
C ALA A 179 0.96 0.40 6.07
N VAL A 180 -0.31 0.02 5.93
CA VAL A 180 -1.35 0.75 5.19
C VAL A 180 -2.59 0.79 6.07
N TYR A 181 -3.08 1.99 6.35
CA TYR A 181 -4.15 2.22 7.31
C TYR A 181 -5.23 3.11 6.69
N GLY A 182 -6.49 2.69 6.81
CA GLY A 182 -7.61 3.58 6.50
C GLY A 182 -7.70 4.72 7.51
N SER A 183 -8.18 5.87 7.06
CA SER A 183 -8.28 7.10 7.86
C SER A 183 -9.01 6.95 9.18
N GLY A 184 -10.04 6.08 9.23
CA GLY A 184 -10.81 5.81 10.45
C GLY A 184 -9.99 5.28 11.65
N LYS A 185 -8.72 4.90 11.45
CA LYS A 185 -7.79 4.59 12.55
C LYS A 185 -7.30 5.85 13.29
N PHE A 186 -7.32 7.02 12.66
CA PHE A 186 -6.59 8.21 13.11
C PHE A 186 -7.46 9.43 13.45
N GLY A 187 -8.78 9.25 13.51
CA GLY A 187 -9.76 10.30 13.86
C GLY A 187 -10.46 10.86 12.65
#